data_AF-A0AAE9MUS2-F1
#
_entry.id   AF-A0AAE9MUS2-F1
#
_cell.length_a   1.000
_cell.length_b   1.000
_cell.length_c   1.000
_cell.angle_alpha   90.00
_cell.angle_beta   90.00
_cell.angle_gamma   90.00
#
_symmetry.space_group_name_H-M   'P 1'
#
loop_
_entity.id
_entity.type
_entity.pdbx_description
1 polymer ?
#
loop_
_entity_poly.entity_id
_entity_poly.type
_entity_poly.pdbx_seq_one_letter_code
_entity_poly.pdbx_strand_id
1 'polypeptide(L)'
;MKVVYETNGKGFLGWIENLPGAYVRGKTLEEARNKYKREIKEYGQWLDIEVNEGDKVDEIIVHSDLMIEDADSNIILEIEKKEYENENDFYRECELAFLSAKKVYSIYNKCNNKNVIDDNKVRKTFYGNVYSTIFEQYKHICNVQQYYLGQVGLKADIDLDIIKGRKNNIDELIKKYKEEGNRVFKNDEEDWSIRKILRRLIWHDRIHAKAIERMEYNITNK
;
A
#
# COMPACT_ATOMS: atom_id res chain seq x y z
N MET A 1 1.36 -15.29 -13.30
CA MET A 1 1.51 -14.32 -12.20
C MET A 1 2.80 -14.61 -11.47
N LYS A 2 3.53 -13.59 -11.03
CA LYS A 2 4.74 -13.76 -10.22
C LYS A 2 4.51 -13.18 -8.83
N VAL A 3 4.88 -13.93 -7.81
CA VAL A 3 4.71 -13.55 -6.40
C VAL A 3 6.06 -13.59 -5.70
N VAL A 4 6.43 -12.49 -5.06
CA VAL A 4 7.66 -12.41 -4.26
C VAL A 4 7.28 -12.41 -2.79
N TYR A 5 7.65 -13.47 -2.10
CA TYR A 5 7.45 -13.67 -0.67
C TYR A 5 8.64 -13.19 0.12
N GLU A 6 8.38 -12.35 1.12
CA GLU A 6 9.31 -12.04 2.19
C GLU A 6 8.95 -12.88 3.42
N THR A 7 9.95 -13.39 4.16
CA THR A 7 9.75 -14.14 5.40
C THR A 7 10.92 -13.99 6.37
N ASN A 8 10.62 -13.98 7.67
CA ASN A 8 11.59 -14.12 8.76
C ASN A 8 11.46 -15.50 9.47
N GLY A 9 10.72 -16.44 8.87
CA GLY A 9 10.40 -17.75 9.44
C GLY A 9 9.17 -17.79 10.37
N LYS A 10 8.61 -16.64 10.76
CA LYS A 10 7.39 -16.57 11.61
C LYS A 10 6.12 -16.23 10.82
N GLY A 11 6.27 -15.66 9.64
CA GLY A 11 5.19 -15.34 8.72
C GLY A 11 5.69 -15.15 7.29
N PHE A 12 4.73 -15.06 6.36
CA PHE A 12 4.97 -14.83 4.93
C PHE A 12 4.15 -13.63 4.48
N LEU A 13 4.79 -12.71 3.76
CA LEU A 13 4.15 -11.61 3.05
C LEU A 13 4.52 -11.70 1.56
N GLY A 14 3.53 -12.01 0.72
CA GLY A 14 3.70 -12.15 -0.72
C GLY A 14 3.20 -10.93 -1.48
N TRP A 15 4.03 -10.35 -2.33
CA TRP A 15 3.69 -9.26 -3.24
C TRP A 15 3.40 -9.81 -4.63
N ILE A 16 2.26 -9.45 -5.22
CA ILE A 16 1.93 -9.84 -6.59
C ILE A 16 2.55 -8.83 -7.56
N GLU A 17 3.58 -9.24 -8.28
CA GLU A 17 4.49 -8.34 -9.01
C GLU A 17 3.77 -7.48 -10.05
N ASN A 18 2.79 -8.05 -10.77
CA ASN A 18 2.04 -7.37 -11.83
C ASN A 18 0.78 -6.65 -11.35
N LEU A 19 0.51 -6.62 -10.04
CA LEU A 19 -0.64 -5.95 -9.43
C LEU A 19 -0.13 -5.04 -8.29
N PRO A 20 0.30 -3.81 -8.59
CA PRO A 20 0.95 -2.94 -7.61
C PRO A 20 0.06 -2.68 -6.40
N GLY A 21 0.47 -3.21 -5.26
CA GLY A 21 -0.19 -3.03 -3.96
C GLY A 21 -1.10 -4.20 -3.58
N ALA A 22 -1.23 -5.19 -4.46
CA ALA A 22 -1.83 -6.48 -4.12
C ALA A 22 -0.85 -7.33 -3.31
N TYR A 23 -1.36 -7.97 -2.26
CA TYR A 23 -0.54 -8.75 -1.34
C TYR A 23 -1.33 -9.88 -0.68
N VAL A 24 -0.63 -10.96 -0.35
CA VAL A 24 -1.15 -12.03 0.51
C VAL A 24 -0.27 -12.20 1.73
N ARG A 25 -0.87 -12.64 2.83
CA ARG A 25 -0.13 -12.92 4.08
C ARG A 25 -0.61 -14.19 4.74
N GLY A 26 0.28 -14.89 5.43
CA GLY A 26 -0.05 -16.12 6.16
C GLY A 26 1.03 -16.45 7.17
N LYS A 27 0.68 -17.25 8.20
CA LYS A 27 1.68 -17.81 9.11
C LYS A 27 2.53 -18.85 8.40
N THR A 28 1.91 -19.57 7.46
CA THR A 28 2.59 -20.48 6.53
C THR A 28 2.48 -19.98 5.10
N LEU A 29 3.35 -20.47 4.23
CA LEU A 29 3.30 -20.19 2.81
C LEU A 29 1.98 -20.67 2.18
N GLU A 30 1.48 -21.83 2.60
CA GLU A 30 0.19 -22.38 2.14
C GLU A 30 -1.00 -21.50 2.53
N GLU A 31 -1.03 -20.99 3.75
CA GLU A 31 -2.07 -20.04 4.18
C GLU A 31 -2.06 -18.75 3.36
N ALA A 32 -0.89 -18.28 2.94
CA ALA A 32 -0.77 -17.11 2.08
C ALA A 32 -1.26 -17.43 0.65
N ARG A 33 -0.85 -18.57 0.07
CA ARG A 33 -1.28 -19.04 -1.26
C ARG A 33 -2.79 -19.19 -1.36
N ASN A 34 -3.43 -19.73 -0.32
CA ASN A 34 -4.89 -19.91 -0.28
C ASN A 34 -5.69 -18.59 -0.37
N LYS A 35 -5.02 -17.43 -0.27
CA LYS A 35 -5.63 -16.11 -0.36
C LYS A 35 -5.48 -15.45 -1.74
N TYR A 36 -4.77 -16.04 -2.69
CA TYR A 36 -4.52 -15.43 -4.01
C TYR A 36 -5.81 -15.02 -4.73
N LYS A 37 -6.74 -15.96 -4.91
CA LYS A 37 -8.00 -15.71 -5.62
C LYS A 37 -8.79 -14.57 -5.00
N ARG A 38 -8.88 -14.60 -3.66
CA ARG A 38 -9.55 -13.56 -2.89
C ARG A 38 -8.87 -12.21 -3.06
N GLU A 39 -7.54 -12.16 -2.96
CA GLU A 39 -6.78 -10.92 -3.08
C GLU A 39 -6.89 -10.31 -4.48
N ILE A 40 -6.76 -11.12 -5.54
CA ILE A 40 -6.90 -10.67 -6.93
C ILE A 40 -8.28 -10.04 -7.14
N LYS A 41 -9.33 -10.71 -6.66
CA LYS A 41 -10.70 -10.19 -6.72
C LYS A 41 -10.87 -8.89 -5.93
N GLU A 42 -10.43 -8.85 -4.67
CA GLU A 42 -10.54 -7.66 -3.83
C GLU A 42 -9.71 -6.48 -4.37
N TYR A 43 -8.57 -6.76 -4.99
CA TYR A 43 -7.73 -5.76 -5.65
C TYR A 43 -8.44 -5.17 -6.88
N GLY A 44 -8.99 -6.03 -7.75
CA GLY A 44 -9.78 -5.58 -8.90
C GLY A 44 -11.00 -4.75 -8.49
N GLN A 45 -11.72 -5.18 -7.45
CA GLN A 45 -12.84 -4.41 -6.88
C GLN A 45 -12.42 -3.08 -6.26
N TRP A 46 -11.25 -3.02 -5.63
CA TRP A 46 -10.73 -1.78 -5.05
C TRP A 46 -10.46 -0.73 -6.12
N LEU A 47 -9.87 -1.15 -7.24
CA LEU A 47 -9.43 -0.27 -8.33
C LEU A 47 -10.39 -0.23 -9.52
N ASP A 48 -11.59 -0.81 -9.40
CA ASP A 48 -12.59 -0.89 -10.49
C ASP A 48 -11.99 -1.42 -11.82
N ILE A 49 -11.09 -2.41 -11.74
CA ILE A 49 -10.47 -3.07 -12.89
C ILE A 49 -10.78 -4.56 -12.91
N GLU A 50 -10.89 -5.11 -14.11
CA GLU A 50 -10.87 -6.55 -14.31
C GLU A 50 -9.44 -7.07 -14.19
N VAL A 51 -9.27 -8.11 -13.38
CA VAL A 51 -7.98 -8.76 -13.19
C VAL A 51 -8.16 -10.25 -13.45
N ASN A 52 -7.42 -10.76 -14.42
CA ASN A 52 -7.42 -12.18 -14.75
C ASN A 52 -6.51 -12.92 -13.78
N GLU A 53 -7.04 -14.00 -13.19
CA GLU A 53 -6.21 -15.00 -12.51
C GLU A 53 -5.29 -15.63 -13.57
N GLY A 54 -3.99 -15.38 -13.48
CA GLY A 54 -3.05 -16.02 -14.42
C GLY A 54 -2.99 -17.53 -14.18
N ASP A 55 -2.86 -18.32 -15.25
CA ASP A 55 -2.92 -19.79 -15.18
C ASP A 55 -1.76 -20.43 -14.39
N LYS A 56 -0.63 -19.75 -14.30
CA LYS A 56 0.57 -20.21 -13.59
C LYS A 56 1.05 -19.17 -12.59
N VAL A 57 1.39 -19.62 -11.38
CA VAL A 57 2.05 -18.80 -10.35
C VAL A 57 3.52 -19.17 -10.30
N ASP A 58 4.39 -18.18 -10.50
CA ASP A 58 5.82 -18.26 -10.25
C ASP A 58 6.13 -17.59 -8.90
N GLU A 59 6.87 -18.25 -8.02
CA GLU A 59 7.05 -17.82 -6.63
C GLU A 59 8.53 -17.72 -6.29
N ILE A 60 8.93 -16.57 -5.73
CA ILE A 60 10.27 -16.32 -5.21
C ILE A 60 10.15 -16.10 -3.71
N ILE A 61 11.01 -16.72 -2.90
CA ILE A 61 11.05 -16.53 -1.45
C ILE A 61 12.37 -15.87 -1.08
N VAL A 62 12.29 -14.76 -0.34
CA VAL A 62 13.44 -14.03 0.21
C VAL A 62 13.33 -13.94 1.72
N HIS A 63 14.48 -13.97 2.39
CA HIS A 63 14.55 -13.85 3.85
C HIS A 63 14.76 -12.39 4.28
N SER A 64 14.21 -12.01 5.42
CA SER A 64 14.27 -10.65 5.97
C SER A 64 14.33 -10.70 7.50
N ASP A 65 15.03 -9.73 8.10
CA ASP A 65 15.14 -9.60 9.55
C ASP A 65 13.98 -8.78 10.16
N LEU A 66 13.06 -8.28 9.33
CA LEU A 66 11.89 -7.52 9.75
C LEU A 66 10.82 -8.41 10.41
N MET A 67 9.87 -7.79 11.13
CA MET A 67 8.71 -8.48 11.69
C MET A 67 7.65 -8.73 10.60
N ILE A 68 7.93 -9.68 9.71
CA ILE A 68 7.05 -9.99 8.56
C ILE A 68 5.65 -10.42 8.99
N GLU A 69 5.51 -11.07 10.15
CA GLU A 69 4.21 -11.43 10.73
C GLU A 69 3.32 -10.20 11.02
N ASP A 70 3.91 -9.03 11.23
CA ASP A 70 3.23 -7.75 11.43
C ASP A 70 3.05 -6.95 10.12
N ALA A 71 3.42 -7.55 8.98
CA ALA A 71 3.42 -6.96 7.65
C ALA A 71 4.44 -5.83 7.44
N ASP A 72 5.51 -5.80 8.24
CA ASP A 72 6.67 -4.98 7.95
C ASP A 72 7.38 -5.53 6.71
N SER A 73 7.84 -4.64 5.83
CA SER A 73 8.45 -5.02 4.57
C SER A 73 9.19 -3.85 3.96
N ASN A 74 10.47 -4.07 3.68
CA ASN A 74 11.37 -3.12 3.00
C ASN A 74 11.72 -3.56 1.57
N ILE A 75 11.18 -4.70 1.12
CA ILE A 75 11.53 -5.27 -0.18
C ILE A 75 11.24 -4.30 -1.33
N ILE A 76 12.20 -4.21 -2.24
CA ILE A 76 12.02 -3.65 -3.59
C ILE A 76 12.01 -4.82 -4.59
N LEU A 77 11.01 -4.88 -5.46
CA LEU A 77 10.90 -5.97 -6.42
C LEU A 77 11.86 -5.73 -7.60
N GLU A 78 12.33 -6.79 -8.25
CA GLU A 78 13.24 -6.67 -9.39
C GLU A 78 12.61 -5.87 -10.56
N ILE A 79 11.29 -5.96 -10.74
CA ILE A 79 10.58 -5.15 -11.73
C ILE A 79 10.58 -3.65 -11.36
N GLU A 80 10.61 -3.34 -10.07
CA GLU A 80 10.59 -1.95 -9.55
C GLU A 80 11.95 -1.26 -9.68
N LYS A 81 13.02 -2.03 -9.94
CA LYS A 81 14.36 -1.51 -10.22
C LYS A 81 14.59 -1.17 -11.69
N LYS A 82 13.68 -1.60 -12.56
CA LYS A 82 13.79 -1.45 -14.01
C LYS A 82 12.91 -0.29 -14.49
N GLU A 83 13.27 0.27 -15.63
CA GLU A 83 12.41 1.20 -16.32
C GLU A 83 11.10 0.53 -16.78
N TYR A 84 10.04 1.32 -16.98
CA TYR A 84 8.85 0.83 -17.66
C TYR A 84 9.18 0.48 -19.12
N GLU A 85 8.73 -0.69 -19.57
CA GLU A 85 8.84 -1.07 -20.99
C GLU A 85 7.96 -0.15 -21.87
N ASN A 86 6.86 0.34 -21.31
CA ASN A 86 5.93 1.28 -21.94
C ASN A 86 5.58 2.40 -20.95
N GLU A 87 5.80 3.65 -21.35
CA GLU A 87 5.48 4.82 -20.51
C GLU A 87 4.00 4.88 -20.11
N ASN A 88 3.09 4.33 -20.93
CA ASN A 88 1.67 4.28 -20.60
C ASN A 88 1.37 3.43 -19.36
N ASP A 89 2.20 2.42 -19.06
CA ASP A 89 2.04 1.62 -17.86
C ASP A 89 2.37 2.45 -16.59
N PHE A 90 3.32 3.38 -16.68
CA PHE A 90 3.60 4.33 -15.60
C PHE A 90 2.39 5.23 -15.32
N TYR A 91 1.83 5.86 -16.35
CA TYR A 91 0.65 6.71 -16.19
C TYR A 91 -0.57 5.93 -15.68
N ARG A 92 -0.72 4.66 -16.11
CA ARG A 92 -1.75 3.76 -15.58
C ARG A 92 -1.57 3.52 -14.09
N GLU A 93 -0.36 3.21 -13.62
CA GLU A 93 -0.11 3.00 -12.18
C GLU A 93 -0.32 4.29 -11.35
N CYS A 94 0.02 5.46 -11.91
CA CYS A 94 -0.36 6.74 -11.30
C CYS A 94 -1.88 6.89 -11.17
N GLU A 95 -2.65 6.55 -12.22
CA GLU A 95 -4.11 6.58 -12.16
C GLU A 95 -4.67 5.63 -11.10
N LEU A 96 -4.13 4.42 -10.99
CA LEU A 96 -4.51 3.46 -9.95
C LEU A 96 -4.24 4.00 -8.54
N ALA A 97 -3.07 4.62 -8.31
CA ALA A 97 -2.74 5.25 -7.04
C ALA A 97 -3.65 6.44 -6.71
N PHE A 98 -4.13 7.18 -7.72
CA PHE A 98 -5.10 8.25 -7.54
C PHE A 98 -6.51 7.71 -7.23
N LEU A 99 -6.94 6.68 -7.95
CA LEU A 99 -8.23 6.02 -7.72
C LEU A 99 -8.29 5.41 -6.31
N SER A 100 -7.21 4.81 -5.86
CA SER A 100 -7.06 4.29 -4.49
C SER A 100 -7.33 5.38 -3.43
N ALA A 101 -6.77 6.58 -3.60
CA ALA A 101 -7.05 7.71 -2.71
C ALA A 101 -8.52 8.16 -2.75
N LYS A 102 -9.17 8.14 -3.91
CA LYS A 102 -10.62 8.43 -4.03
C LYS A 102 -11.46 7.43 -3.26
N LYS A 103 -11.08 6.14 -3.26
CA LYS A 103 -11.77 5.08 -2.51
C LYS A 103 -11.62 5.29 -1.00
N VAL A 104 -10.41 5.61 -0.53
CA VAL A 104 -10.18 6.01 0.88
C VAL A 104 -11.07 7.18 1.27
N TYR A 105 -11.09 8.25 0.47
CA TYR A 105 -11.93 9.42 0.73
C TYR A 105 -13.42 9.05 0.83
N SER A 106 -13.92 8.24 -0.11
CA SER A 106 -15.31 7.78 -0.11
C SER A 106 -15.67 7.01 1.16
N ILE A 107 -14.79 6.10 1.59
CA ILE A 107 -14.97 5.31 2.82
C ILE A 107 -14.98 6.22 4.05
N TYR A 108 -13.95 7.06 4.20
CA TYR A 108 -13.86 7.97 5.34
C TYR A 108 -15.05 8.93 5.42
N ASN A 109 -15.51 9.46 4.29
CA ASN A 109 -16.63 10.40 4.28
C ASN A 109 -17.94 9.75 4.77
N LYS A 110 -18.15 8.46 4.46
CA LYS A 110 -19.32 7.68 4.90
C LYS A 110 -19.34 7.35 6.40
N CYS A 111 -18.19 7.39 7.09
CA CYS A 111 -18.12 7.12 8.52
C CYS A 111 -18.82 8.21 9.34
N ASN A 112 -19.65 7.83 10.30
CA ASN A 112 -20.31 8.75 11.23
C ASN A 112 -19.46 9.00 12.48
N ASN A 113 -18.66 8.01 12.89
CA ASN A 113 -17.98 8.01 14.20
C ASN A 113 -16.53 8.47 14.12
N LYS A 114 -16.24 9.49 13.30
CA LYS A 114 -14.86 9.90 12.92
C LYS A 114 -13.93 10.15 14.12
N ASN A 115 -14.45 10.73 15.20
CA ASN A 115 -13.69 11.11 16.39
C ASN A 115 -13.98 10.24 17.62
N VAL A 116 -14.72 9.15 17.47
CA VAL A 116 -15.02 8.24 18.58
C VAL A 116 -13.87 7.25 18.74
N ILE A 117 -13.50 6.98 20.00
CA ILE A 117 -12.45 6.03 20.35
C ILE A 117 -12.99 4.60 20.16
N ASP A 118 -12.31 3.80 19.33
CA ASP A 118 -12.51 2.35 19.29
C ASP A 118 -11.65 1.72 20.39
N ASP A 119 -12.26 1.39 21.54
CA ASP A 119 -11.59 0.70 22.67
C ASP A 119 -10.78 -0.54 22.25
N ASN A 120 -11.16 -1.25 21.18
CA ASN A 120 -10.40 -2.40 20.67
C ASN A 120 -9.03 -2.01 20.08
N LYS A 121 -8.82 -0.73 19.82
CA LYS A 121 -7.58 -0.17 19.27
C LYS A 121 -6.70 0.49 20.33
N VAL A 122 -7.18 0.67 21.56
CA VAL A 122 -6.39 1.28 22.64
C VAL A 122 -5.31 0.29 23.11
N ARG A 123 -4.17 0.30 22.44
CA ARG A 123 -2.98 -0.50 22.78
C ARG A 123 -1.69 0.16 22.27
N LYS A 124 -0.57 -0.24 22.86
CA LYS A 124 0.78 0.20 22.47
C LYS A 124 1.47 -0.88 21.63
N THR A 125 2.15 -0.47 20.56
CA THR A 125 3.08 -1.29 19.76
C THR A 125 4.50 -0.73 19.88
N PHE A 126 5.47 -1.40 19.25
CA PHE A 126 6.84 -0.89 19.11
C PHE A 126 6.86 0.53 18.49
N TYR A 127 5.95 0.81 17.55
CA TYR A 127 5.83 2.07 16.83
C TYR A 127 5.01 3.15 17.58
N GLY A 128 4.57 2.87 18.82
CA GLY A 128 3.80 3.81 19.64
C GLY A 128 2.34 3.39 19.84
N ASN A 129 1.47 4.35 20.14
CA ASN A 129 0.05 4.07 20.30
C ASN A 129 -0.59 3.79 18.94
N VAL A 130 -1.40 2.74 18.88
CA VAL A 130 -2.22 2.47 17.68
C VAL A 130 -3.24 3.59 17.54
N TYR A 131 -3.45 4.06 16.30
CA TYR A 131 -4.49 5.03 15.98
C TYR A 131 -5.85 4.48 16.41
N SER A 132 -6.48 5.19 17.34
CA SER A 132 -7.66 4.72 18.08
C SER A 132 -8.95 5.36 17.60
N THR A 133 -8.86 6.40 16.77
CA THR A 133 -9.99 7.03 16.07
C THR A 133 -9.89 6.87 14.55
N ILE A 134 -11.04 6.93 13.87
CA ILE A 134 -11.10 6.90 12.39
C ILE A 134 -10.38 8.12 11.81
N PHE A 135 -10.48 9.28 12.45
CA PHE A 135 -9.79 10.51 12.05
C PHE A 135 -8.27 10.35 12.11
N GLU A 136 -7.71 9.77 13.18
CA GLU A 136 -6.28 9.50 13.29
C GLU A 136 -5.80 8.56 12.18
N GLN A 137 -6.55 7.49 11.90
CA GLN A 137 -6.27 6.57 10.80
C GLN A 137 -6.26 7.30 9.45
N TYR A 138 -7.27 8.12 9.17
CA TYR A 138 -7.36 8.87 7.93
C TYR A 138 -6.23 9.89 7.78
N LYS A 139 -5.93 10.64 8.85
CA LYS A 139 -4.79 11.57 8.89
C LYS A 139 -3.46 10.86 8.62
N HIS A 140 -3.28 9.65 9.15
CA HIS A 140 -2.10 8.84 8.85
C HIS A 140 -1.98 8.52 7.35
N ILE A 141 -3.08 8.15 6.68
CA ILE A 141 -3.09 7.93 5.22
C ILE A 141 -2.70 9.20 4.46
N CYS A 142 -3.24 10.37 4.84
CA CYS A 142 -2.84 11.63 4.22
C CYS A 142 -1.33 11.90 4.36
N ASN A 143 -0.80 11.67 5.56
CA ASN A 143 0.56 12.04 5.94
C ASN A 143 1.65 11.09 5.40
N VAL A 144 1.32 9.82 5.12
CA VAL A 144 2.32 8.82 4.67
C VAL A 144 3.07 9.24 3.40
N GLN A 145 2.43 10.06 2.57
CA GLN A 145 3.00 10.59 1.33
C GLN A 145 4.29 11.37 1.58
N GLN A 146 4.41 12.05 2.73
CA GLN A 146 5.62 12.76 3.11
C GLN A 146 6.81 11.82 3.22
N TYR A 147 6.59 10.67 3.86
CA TYR A 147 7.62 9.66 3.99
C TYR A 147 7.99 9.11 2.61
N TYR A 148 7.02 8.65 1.81
CA TYR A 148 7.29 8.03 0.51
C TYR A 148 7.94 8.97 -0.52
N LEU A 149 7.44 10.19 -0.70
CA LEU A 149 8.05 11.14 -1.64
C LEU A 149 9.43 11.60 -1.18
N GLY A 150 9.64 11.71 0.14
CA GLY A 150 10.94 12.03 0.72
C GLY A 150 12.02 11.03 0.32
N GLN A 151 11.68 9.76 0.12
CA GLN A 151 12.62 8.71 -0.27
C GLN A 151 13.24 8.91 -1.66
N VAL A 152 12.61 9.73 -2.50
CA VAL A 152 13.08 10.11 -3.83
C VAL A 152 13.43 11.60 -3.90
N GLY A 153 13.66 12.24 -2.74
CA GLY A 153 14.06 13.64 -2.65
C GLY A 153 12.96 14.64 -3.01
N LEU A 154 11.69 14.23 -2.98
CA LEU A 154 10.54 15.11 -3.19
C LEU A 154 9.94 15.55 -1.86
N LYS A 155 9.37 16.76 -1.84
CA LYS A 155 8.53 17.22 -0.75
C LYS A 155 7.06 16.95 -1.12
N ALA A 156 6.36 16.22 -0.25
CA ALA A 156 4.93 16.00 -0.44
C ALA A 156 4.10 17.24 -0.08
N ASP A 157 3.03 17.45 -0.83
CA ASP A 157 1.89 18.26 -0.41
C ASP A 157 1.01 17.43 0.54
N ILE A 158 0.89 17.89 1.78
CA ILE A 158 0.16 17.20 2.85
C ILE A 158 -1.11 17.99 3.13
N ASP A 159 -2.22 17.41 2.73
CA ASP A 159 -3.56 17.95 2.90
C ASP A 159 -4.48 16.86 3.48
N LEU A 160 -5.42 17.25 4.36
CA LEU A 160 -6.47 16.35 4.82
C LEU A 160 -7.51 16.09 3.73
N ASP A 161 -7.53 16.90 2.66
CA ASP A 161 -8.09 16.49 1.38
C ASP A 161 -7.10 15.55 0.67
N ILE A 162 -7.25 14.24 0.90
CA ILE A 162 -6.40 13.22 0.27
C ILE A 162 -6.48 13.25 -1.26
N ILE A 163 -7.60 13.67 -1.85
CA ILE A 163 -7.75 13.72 -3.31
C ILE A 163 -6.82 14.81 -3.86
N LYS A 164 -6.90 16.00 -3.29
CA LYS A 164 -6.03 17.12 -3.66
C LYS A 164 -4.56 16.78 -3.40
N GLY A 165 -4.23 16.32 -2.19
CA GLY A 165 -2.86 15.96 -1.83
C GLY A 165 -2.27 14.86 -2.72
N ARG A 166 -3.02 13.77 -2.96
CA ARG A 166 -2.57 12.67 -3.83
C ARG A 166 -2.39 13.12 -5.27
N LYS A 167 -3.28 13.96 -5.80
CA LYS A 167 -3.11 14.50 -7.16
C LYS A 167 -1.84 15.32 -7.27
N ASN A 168 -1.61 16.27 -6.38
CA ASN A 168 -0.42 17.11 -6.40
C ASN A 168 0.87 16.27 -6.28
N ASN A 169 0.87 15.28 -5.39
CA ASN A 169 2.01 14.38 -5.22
C ASN A 169 2.26 13.49 -6.45
N ILE A 170 1.22 13.01 -7.11
CA ILE A 170 1.35 12.26 -8.38
C ILE A 170 1.88 13.16 -9.49
N ASP A 171 1.41 14.41 -9.58
CA ASP A 171 1.90 15.36 -10.58
C ASP A 171 3.40 15.65 -10.40
N GLU A 172 3.91 15.70 -9.16
CA GLU A 172 5.35 15.78 -8.86
C GLU A 172 6.11 14.49 -9.21
N LEU A 173 5.54 13.31 -8.94
CA LEU A 173 6.14 12.04 -9.35
C LEU A 173 6.24 11.94 -10.88
N ILE A 174 5.22 12.41 -11.62
CA ILE A 174 5.24 12.45 -13.09
C ILE A 174 6.36 13.36 -13.59
N LYS A 175 6.52 14.56 -13.02
CA LYS A 175 7.64 15.46 -13.39
C LYS A 175 8.98 14.78 -13.14
N LYS A 176 9.16 14.22 -11.95
CA LYS A 176 10.41 13.55 -11.57
C LYS A 176 10.73 12.36 -12.46
N TYR A 177 9.72 11.54 -12.79
CA TYR A 177 9.87 10.43 -13.72
C TYR A 177 10.31 10.89 -15.11
N LYS A 178 9.76 11.99 -15.62
CA LYS A 178 10.19 12.57 -16.91
C LYS A 178 11.63 13.06 -16.90
N GLU A 179 12.12 13.51 -15.75
CA GLU A 179 13.49 14.04 -15.59
C GLU A 179 14.53 12.93 -15.39
N GLU A 180 14.22 11.90 -14.60
CA GLU A 180 15.20 10.91 -14.13
C GLU A 180 14.84 9.44 -14.46
N GLY A 181 13.68 9.19 -15.08
CA GLY A 181 13.12 7.85 -15.27
C GLY A 181 12.76 7.16 -13.95
N ASN A 182 12.60 5.83 -13.97
CA ASN A 182 12.44 5.02 -12.77
C ASN A 182 13.79 4.73 -12.07
N ARG A 183 14.53 5.78 -11.72
CA ARG A 183 15.78 5.69 -10.98
C ARG A 183 15.59 4.97 -9.64
N VAL A 184 16.57 4.12 -9.28
CA VAL A 184 16.67 3.53 -7.94
C VAL A 184 17.44 4.47 -7.00
N PHE A 185 16.81 4.81 -5.88
CA PHE A 185 17.34 5.63 -4.80
C PHE A 185 17.82 4.70 -3.68
N LYS A 186 19.11 4.79 -3.35
CA LYS A 186 19.76 4.02 -2.29
C LYS A 186 19.67 4.83 -0.99
N ASN A 187 18.78 4.43 -0.09
CA ASN A 187 18.65 5.05 1.22
C ASN A 187 19.16 4.08 2.29
N ASP A 188 19.43 4.59 3.50
CA ASP A 188 20.11 3.82 4.55
C ASP A 188 19.33 2.57 5.00
N GLU A 189 17.99 2.65 5.01
CA GLU A 189 17.12 1.58 5.50
C GLU A 189 16.59 0.67 4.39
N GLU A 190 16.25 1.22 3.23
CA GLU A 190 15.69 0.46 2.11
C GLU A 190 15.86 1.20 0.77
N ASP A 191 15.91 0.43 -0.32
CA ASP A 191 15.93 0.97 -1.68
C ASP A 191 14.55 1.44 -2.12
N TRP A 192 14.50 2.54 -2.87
CA TRP A 192 13.26 3.13 -3.39
C TRP A 192 13.30 3.39 -4.89
N SER A 193 12.13 3.37 -5.51
CA SER A 193 11.89 3.81 -6.88
C SER A 193 10.47 4.36 -6.99
N ILE A 194 10.16 5.04 -8.08
CA ILE A 194 8.82 5.58 -8.31
C ILE A 194 7.80 4.43 -8.39
N ARG A 195 8.15 3.32 -9.06
CA ARG A 195 7.35 2.09 -9.06
C ARG A 195 7.00 1.60 -7.66
N LYS A 196 8.00 1.50 -6.77
CA LYS A 196 7.78 1.09 -5.37
C LYS A 196 6.88 2.06 -4.61
N ILE A 197 7.03 3.37 -4.83
CA ILE A 197 6.13 4.38 -4.23
C ILE A 197 4.68 4.12 -4.64
N LEU A 198 4.40 3.94 -5.94
CA LEU A 198 3.04 3.70 -6.44
C LEU A 198 2.44 2.42 -5.84
N ARG A 199 3.21 1.32 -5.77
CA ARG A 199 2.80 0.10 -5.05
C ARG A 199 2.46 0.38 -3.59
N ARG A 200 3.34 1.09 -2.86
CA ARG A 200 3.19 1.34 -1.42
C ARG A 200 2.01 2.24 -1.11
N LEU A 201 1.72 3.22 -1.97
CA LEU A 201 0.54 4.06 -1.87
C LEU A 201 -0.75 3.22 -1.97
N ILE A 202 -0.88 2.38 -2.99
CA ILE A 202 -2.07 1.53 -3.19
C ILE A 202 -2.23 0.54 -2.04
N TRP A 203 -1.13 -0.12 -1.64
CA TRP A 203 -1.15 -1.06 -0.52
C TRP A 203 -1.58 -0.38 0.79
N HIS A 204 -0.97 0.76 1.14
CA HIS A 204 -1.22 1.50 2.38
C HIS A 204 -2.67 1.97 2.47
N ASP A 205 -3.18 2.57 1.39
CA ASP A 205 -4.57 3.00 1.29
C ASP A 205 -5.53 1.82 1.59
N ARG A 206 -5.30 0.65 0.98
CA ARG A 206 -6.15 -0.55 1.15
C ARG A 206 -6.15 -1.08 2.58
N ILE A 207 -4.99 -1.18 3.23
CA ILE A 207 -4.91 -1.74 4.59
C ILE A 207 -5.56 -0.80 5.62
N HIS A 208 -5.37 0.51 5.48
CA HIS A 208 -5.90 1.49 6.42
C HIS A 208 -7.38 1.80 6.16
N ALA A 209 -7.86 1.77 4.92
CA ALA A 209 -9.29 1.83 4.61
C ALA A 209 -10.07 0.67 5.24
N LYS A 210 -9.58 -0.57 5.10
CA LYS A 210 -10.14 -1.75 5.78
C LYS A 210 -10.12 -1.61 7.31
N ALA A 211 -9.16 -0.87 7.87
CA ALA A 211 -9.12 -0.60 9.31
C ALA A 211 -10.18 0.45 9.71
N ILE A 212 -10.37 1.50 8.90
CA ILE A 212 -11.43 2.50 9.09
C ILE A 212 -12.82 1.85 9.09
N GLU A 213 -13.12 1.00 8.09
CA GLU A 213 -14.43 0.32 8.00
C GLU A 213 -14.70 -0.57 9.22
N ARG A 214 -13.68 -1.29 9.69
CA ARG A 214 -13.79 -2.12 10.91
C ARG A 214 -14.04 -1.28 12.15
N MET A 215 -13.38 -0.13 12.28
CA MET A 215 -13.61 0.78 13.41
C MET A 215 -15.02 1.34 13.38
N GLU A 216 -15.51 1.78 12.22
CA GLU A 216 -16.89 2.27 12.07
C GLU A 216 -17.90 1.20 12.46
N TYR A 217 -17.71 -0.03 11.99
CA TYR A 217 -18.55 -1.17 12.37
C TYR A 217 -18.50 -1.44 13.87
N ASN A 218 -17.31 -1.54 14.46
CA ASN A 218 -17.14 -1.82 15.89
C ASN A 218 -17.80 -0.75 16.76
N ILE A 219 -17.60 0.53 16.44
CA ILE A 219 -18.16 1.63 17.22
C ILE A 219 -19.69 1.66 17.11
N THR A 220 -20.23 1.40 15.92
CA THR A 220 -21.69 1.44 15.68
C THR A 220 -22.44 0.28 16.33
N ASN A 221 -21.78 -0.88 16.48
CA ASN A 221 -22.41 -2.11 17.00
C ASN A 221 -21.96 -2.45 18.44
N LYS A 222 -21.46 -1.45 19.18
CA LYS A 222 -21.30 -1.53 20.64
C LYS A 222 -22.65 -1.38 21.34
#